data_AF-A0A518BF22-F1
#
_entry.id   AF-A0A518BF22-F1
#
_cell.length_a   1.000
_cell.length_b   1.000
_cell.length_c   1.000
_cell.angle_alpha   90.00
_cell.angle_beta   90.00
_cell.angle_gamma   90.00
#
_symmetry.space_group_name_H-M   'P 1'
#
loop_
_entity.id
_entity.type
_entity.pdbx_description
1 polymer ?
#
loop_
_entity_poly.entity_id
_entity_poly.type
_entity_poly.pdbx_seq_one_letter_code
_entity_poly.pdbx_strand_id
1 'polypeptide(L)'
;MSDSPAADGPRLRPLALLALALASVWILTGALFKLLQGSPALLPKFMHELPISVTTLYPLVIGIELAIVGFAWLRPRQGWALIALQYLAFFGVLGIQIARGEESCGCMGKNVSLAPTTMLAIDGTLFALLLISRPWSGLGRFVMPLPVAAIAAIALFALPHFVGRGQAMDPSQVRAMREGASGAGIDKSPTADPDGAASRSQDEAQQMASAEPAPGSASSEAATTHGATQPQAPAPSPVEDVDEVVAPAQGWTIIAPEDWVGKDVFDIDLAQWVDVASLPLDGTWILYRTTCEHCRDHLIDVTNADDGSELIGLIRVPDPGDSPENRIVHIMPQGGHVMHVELPRGVEYVVTTPADAEIMGGVVQAAREGIEY
;
A
#
# COMPACT_ATOMS: atom_id res chain seq x y z
N MET A 1 -0.31 64.98 -29.06
CA MET A 1 -0.73 64.16 -27.90
C MET A 1 0.38 63.17 -27.67
N SER A 2 1.00 63.22 -26.49
CA SER A 2 2.13 62.35 -26.15
C SER A 2 1.65 61.40 -25.06
N ASP A 3 1.42 60.14 -25.42
CA ASP A 3 1.04 59.12 -24.46
C ASP A 3 2.26 58.81 -23.59
N SER A 4 2.20 59.21 -22.32
CA SER A 4 3.17 58.80 -21.31
C SER A 4 2.91 57.33 -20.97
N PRO A 5 3.83 56.39 -21.28
CA PRO A 5 3.65 54.99 -20.87
C PRO A 5 3.64 54.92 -19.33
N ALA A 6 2.58 54.32 -18.79
CA ALA A 6 2.28 54.36 -17.36
C ALA A 6 3.39 53.74 -16.49
N ALA A 7 3.62 54.35 -15.31
CA ALA A 7 4.74 54.06 -14.43
C ALA A 7 4.52 52.82 -13.51
N ASP A 8 4.03 51.70 -14.04
CA ASP A 8 3.82 50.43 -13.32
C ASP A 8 5.13 49.67 -12.98
N GLY A 9 6.27 50.37 -13.02
CA GLY A 9 7.62 49.80 -13.16
C GLY A 9 8.15 48.91 -12.03
N PRO A 10 7.91 49.16 -10.72
CA PRO A 10 8.58 48.41 -9.65
C PRO A 10 7.77 47.26 -9.03
N ARG A 11 6.45 47.42 -8.82
CA ARG A 11 5.68 46.61 -7.86
C ARG A 11 5.31 45.21 -8.34
N LEU A 12 5.21 44.97 -9.64
CA LEU A 12 4.82 43.67 -10.19
C LEU A 12 5.95 42.62 -10.14
N ARG A 13 7.22 43.05 -10.07
CA ARG A 13 8.39 42.16 -10.04
C ARG A 13 8.47 41.28 -8.78
N PRO A 14 8.37 41.82 -7.54
CA PRO A 14 8.41 40.98 -6.34
C PRO A 14 7.22 40.02 -6.28
N LEU A 15 6.02 40.42 -6.74
CA LEU A 15 4.86 39.54 -6.78
C LEU A 15 5.07 38.36 -7.74
N ALA A 16 5.60 38.59 -8.94
CA ALA A 16 5.90 37.52 -9.90
C ALA A 16 6.99 36.55 -9.41
N LEU A 17 8.01 37.05 -8.72
CA LEU A 17 9.04 36.21 -8.10
C LEU A 17 8.47 35.39 -6.93
N LEU A 18 7.65 36.01 -6.07
CA LEU A 18 7.01 35.32 -4.94
C LEU A 18 6.02 34.25 -5.43
N ALA A 19 5.18 34.57 -6.41
CA ALA A 19 4.23 33.62 -7.00
C ALA A 19 4.95 32.42 -7.62
N LEU A 20 6.01 32.65 -8.41
CA LEU A 20 6.83 31.57 -8.96
C LEU A 20 7.53 30.76 -7.87
N ALA A 21 8.05 31.41 -6.83
CA ALA A 21 8.72 30.72 -5.72
C ALA A 21 7.75 29.82 -4.96
N LEU A 22 6.57 30.32 -4.56
CA LEU A 22 5.53 29.53 -3.89
C LEU A 22 5.07 28.35 -4.76
N ALA A 23 4.77 28.61 -6.04
CA ALA A 23 4.35 27.58 -6.98
C ALA A 23 5.41 26.49 -7.20
N SER A 24 6.70 26.86 -7.17
CA SER A 24 7.84 25.92 -7.31
C SER A 24 8.13 25.16 -6.02
N VAL A 25 8.03 25.82 -4.86
CA VAL A 25 8.21 25.18 -3.54
C VAL A 25 7.12 24.13 -3.30
N TRP A 26 5.88 24.38 -3.74
CA TRP A 26 4.81 23.39 -3.64
C TRP A 26 5.09 22.13 -4.47
N ILE A 27 5.48 22.28 -5.75
CA ILE A 27 5.89 21.16 -6.60
C ILE A 27 7.08 20.43 -5.99
N LEU A 28 8.08 21.16 -5.48
CA LEU A 28 9.24 20.58 -4.81
C LEU A 28 8.87 19.78 -3.57
N THR A 29 7.92 20.25 -2.76
CA THR A 29 7.42 19.52 -1.58
C THR A 29 6.82 18.18 -2.01
N GLY A 30 5.98 18.15 -3.04
CA GLY A 30 5.46 16.89 -3.59
C GLY A 30 6.55 15.97 -4.13
N ALA A 31 7.52 16.50 -4.88
CA ALA A 31 8.63 15.73 -5.45
C ALA A 31 9.54 15.13 -4.36
N LEU A 32 9.90 15.91 -3.35
CA LEU A 32 10.70 15.47 -2.22
C LEU A 32 9.93 14.49 -1.34
N PHE A 33 8.62 14.69 -1.13
CA PHE A 33 7.80 13.78 -0.36
C PHE A 33 7.79 12.38 -1.00
N LYS A 34 7.56 12.30 -2.31
CA LYS A 34 7.68 11.05 -3.08
C LYS A 34 9.10 10.48 -2.89
N LEU A 35 10.13 11.24 -3.24
CA LEU A 35 11.53 10.79 -3.19
C LEU A 35 11.97 10.25 -1.81
N LEU A 36 11.47 10.83 -0.72
CA LEU A 36 11.82 10.43 0.64
C LEU A 36 11.04 9.20 1.13
N GLN A 37 9.77 9.07 0.75
CA GLN A 37 9.00 7.86 1.04
C GLN A 37 9.40 6.68 0.15
N GLY A 38 9.90 6.93 -1.07
CA GLY A 38 10.46 5.93 -1.97
C GLY A 38 9.46 4.96 -2.59
N SER A 39 8.24 4.87 -2.06
CA SER A 39 7.21 3.95 -2.50
C SER A 39 6.59 4.37 -3.83
N PRO A 40 6.50 3.47 -4.82
CA PRO A 40 5.78 3.74 -6.07
C PRO A 40 4.26 3.79 -5.89
N ALA A 41 3.70 3.34 -4.75
CA ALA A 41 2.26 3.45 -4.43
C ALA A 41 1.77 4.90 -4.24
N LEU A 42 2.67 5.88 -4.40
CA LEU A 42 2.41 7.32 -4.38
C LEU A 42 2.03 7.89 -5.76
N LEU A 43 2.02 7.06 -6.79
CA LEU A 43 1.44 7.40 -8.08
C LEU A 43 -0.09 7.19 -8.04
N PRO A 44 -0.89 8.06 -8.69
CA PRO A 44 -2.31 7.80 -8.92
C PRO A 44 -2.53 6.47 -9.63
N LYS A 45 -3.59 5.73 -9.28
CA LYS A 45 -3.85 4.36 -9.77
C LYS A 45 -3.77 4.25 -11.30
N PHE A 46 -4.35 5.20 -12.03
CA PHE A 46 -4.33 5.19 -13.51
C PHE A 46 -2.92 5.29 -14.12
N MET A 47 -1.91 5.73 -13.38
CA MET A 47 -0.52 5.72 -13.88
C MET A 47 0.05 4.30 -13.96
N HIS A 48 -0.49 3.34 -13.19
CA HIS A 48 -0.12 1.93 -13.26
C HIS A 48 -0.72 1.24 -14.51
N GLU A 49 -1.79 1.80 -15.09
CA GLU A 49 -2.41 1.34 -16.35
C GLU A 49 -1.59 1.71 -17.61
N LEU A 50 -0.49 2.45 -17.46
CA LEU A 50 0.36 2.86 -18.59
C LEU A 50 1.32 1.72 -18.98
N PRO A 51 1.67 1.55 -20.27
CA PRO A 51 2.62 0.53 -20.74
C PRO A 51 4.08 0.92 -20.46
N ILE A 52 4.37 1.33 -19.22
CA ILE A 52 5.67 1.73 -18.71
C ILE A 52 5.80 1.15 -17.30
N SER A 53 6.84 0.38 -17.03
CA SER A 53 7.02 -0.24 -15.71
C SER A 53 6.97 0.81 -14.61
N VAL A 54 6.26 0.50 -13.52
CA VAL A 54 6.10 1.41 -12.37
C VAL A 54 7.46 1.83 -11.79
N THR A 55 8.43 0.90 -11.79
CA THR A 55 9.84 1.12 -11.43
C THR A 55 10.56 2.18 -12.28
N THR A 56 10.12 2.40 -13.53
CA THR A 56 10.66 3.41 -14.43
C THR A 56 9.85 4.70 -14.33
N LEU A 57 8.53 4.59 -14.29
CA LEU A 57 7.60 5.71 -14.28
C LEU A 57 7.72 6.57 -13.01
N TYR A 58 7.87 5.93 -11.85
CA TYR A 58 8.00 6.60 -10.56
C TYR A 58 9.21 7.57 -10.48
N PRO A 59 10.47 7.14 -10.68
CA PRO A 59 11.61 8.06 -10.67
C PRO A 59 11.57 9.05 -11.83
N LEU A 60 10.96 8.70 -12.98
CA LEU A 60 10.77 9.60 -14.12
C LEU A 60 9.89 10.80 -13.75
N VAL A 61 8.73 10.59 -13.11
CA VAL A 61 7.81 11.66 -12.69
C VAL A 61 8.49 12.60 -11.69
N ILE A 62 9.15 12.05 -10.66
CA ILE A 62 9.91 12.85 -9.68
C ILE A 62 11.04 13.63 -10.37
N GLY A 63 11.76 13.00 -11.30
CA GLY A 63 12.84 13.63 -12.05
C GLY A 63 12.37 14.83 -12.87
N ILE A 64 11.20 14.72 -13.52
CA ILE A 64 10.56 15.83 -14.25
C ILE A 64 10.22 16.99 -13.30
N GLU A 65 9.59 16.70 -12.15
CA GLU A 65 9.23 17.71 -11.15
C GLU A 65 10.47 18.47 -10.63
N LEU A 66 11.52 17.75 -10.22
CA LEU A 66 12.77 18.34 -9.74
C LEU A 66 13.49 19.16 -10.82
N ALA A 67 13.54 18.67 -12.06
CA ALA A 67 14.17 19.37 -13.17
C ALA A 67 13.45 20.67 -13.53
N ILE A 68 12.11 20.66 -13.53
CA ILE A 68 11.29 21.86 -13.78
C ILE A 68 11.48 22.90 -12.67
N VAL A 69 11.45 22.51 -11.40
CA VAL A 69 11.71 23.42 -10.27
C VAL A 69 13.11 24.03 -10.35
N GLY A 70 14.13 23.20 -10.55
CA GLY A 70 15.52 23.67 -10.68
C GLY A 70 15.67 24.65 -11.85
N PHE A 71 15.13 24.32 -13.02
CA PHE A 71 15.16 25.22 -14.17
C PHE A 71 14.39 26.52 -13.92
N ALA A 72 13.26 26.48 -13.21
CA ALA A 72 12.47 27.67 -12.86
C ALA A 72 13.20 28.63 -11.93
N TRP A 73 13.96 28.13 -10.96
CA TRP A 73 14.79 28.97 -10.09
C TRP A 73 16.00 29.55 -10.83
N LEU A 74 16.65 28.77 -11.70
CA LEU A 74 17.84 29.22 -12.44
C LEU A 74 17.51 30.16 -13.61
N ARG A 75 16.34 30.00 -14.25
CA ARG A 75 15.86 30.83 -15.37
C ARG A 75 14.37 31.20 -15.24
N PRO A 76 13.97 32.04 -14.26
CA PRO A 76 12.58 32.39 -13.97
C PRO A 76 11.73 32.78 -15.18
N ARG A 77 12.27 33.64 -16.06
CA ARG A 77 11.57 34.14 -17.25
C ARG A 77 11.16 33.04 -18.25
N GLN A 78 11.82 31.89 -18.23
CA GLN A 78 11.49 30.74 -19.09
C GLN A 78 10.77 29.65 -18.28
N GLY A 79 11.26 29.32 -17.09
CA GLY A 79 10.71 28.22 -16.30
C GLY A 79 9.32 28.45 -15.71
N TRP A 80 8.81 29.70 -15.61
CA TRP A 80 7.40 29.91 -15.24
C TRP A 80 6.43 29.19 -16.19
N ALA A 81 6.78 29.05 -17.47
CA ALA A 81 5.96 28.35 -18.45
C ALA A 81 6.00 26.83 -18.25
N LEU A 82 7.13 26.27 -17.80
CA LEU A 82 7.25 24.86 -17.43
C LEU A 82 6.49 24.56 -16.13
N ILE A 83 6.57 25.43 -15.13
CA ILE A 83 5.77 25.35 -13.90
C ILE A 83 4.28 25.40 -14.25
N ALA A 84 3.86 26.36 -15.07
CA ALA A 84 2.48 26.46 -15.52
C ALA A 84 2.01 25.19 -16.27
N LEU A 85 2.84 24.62 -17.14
CA LEU A 85 2.54 23.37 -17.83
C LEU A 85 2.43 22.18 -16.87
N GLN A 86 3.28 22.12 -15.83
CA GLN A 86 3.20 21.09 -14.78
C GLN A 86 1.89 21.15 -14.01
N TYR A 87 1.41 22.36 -13.62
CA TYR A 87 0.09 22.53 -13.01
C TYR A 87 -1.05 22.07 -13.93
N LEU A 88 -0.97 22.37 -15.24
CA LEU A 88 -1.97 21.87 -16.20
C LEU A 88 -1.96 20.33 -16.30
N ALA A 89 -0.79 19.70 -16.22
CA ALA A 89 -0.69 18.23 -16.15
C ALA A 89 -1.32 17.70 -14.86
N PHE A 90 -1.02 18.30 -13.70
CA PHE A 90 -1.66 17.94 -12.43
C PHE A 90 -3.18 18.13 -12.44
N PHE A 91 -3.71 19.17 -13.09
CA PHE A 91 -5.16 19.33 -13.24
C PHE A 91 -5.80 18.22 -14.09
N GLY A 92 -5.12 17.73 -15.13
CA GLY A 92 -5.57 16.57 -15.89
C GLY A 92 -5.59 15.29 -15.04
N VAL A 93 -4.49 15.05 -14.32
CA VAL A 93 -4.29 13.94 -13.37
C VAL A 93 -5.37 13.93 -12.27
N LEU A 94 -5.67 15.09 -11.66
CA LEU A 94 -6.70 15.24 -10.63
C LEU A 94 -8.11 15.18 -11.20
N GLY A 95 -8.33 15.71 -12.41
CA GLY A 95 -9.62 15.65 -13.10
C GLY A 95 -10.08 14.22 -13.38
N ILE A 96 -9.14 13.34 -13.77
CA ILE A 96 -9.40 11.89 -13.95
C ILE A 96 -9.79 11.24 -12.61
N GLN A 97 -9.04 11.50 -11.54
CA GLN A 97 -9.32 10.95 -10.20
C GLN A 97 -10.67 11.42 -9.65
N ILE A 98 -11.03 12.70 -9.82
CA ILE A 98 -12.35 13.24 -9.47
C ILE A 98 -13.46 12.55 -10.29
N ALA A 99 -13.25 12.32 -11.58
CA ALA A 99 -14.21 11.61 -12.43
C ALA A 99 -14.37 10.13 -12.07
N ARG A 100 -13.32 9.50 -11.53
CA ARG A 100 -13.32 8.13 -10.98
C ARG A 100 -13.85 8.04 -9.53
N GLY A 101 -14.13 9.17 -8.88
CA GLY A 101 -14.61 9.21 -7.49
C GLY A 101 -13.55 8.83 -6.44
N GLU A 102 -12.26 8.99 -6.74
CA GLU A 102 -11.18 8.62 -5.82
C GLU A 102 -11.17 9.53 -4.57
N GLU A 103 -11.12 8.92 -3.38
CA GLU A 103 -11.16 9.64 -2.10
C GLU A 103 -9.86 10.36 -1.73
N SER A 104 -8.73 9.94 -2.32
CA SER A 104 -7.39 10.46 -2.03
C SER A 104 -6.60 10.67 -3.31
N CYS A 105 -5.79 11.73 -3.38
CA CYS A 105 -5.01 12.06 -4.57
C CYS A 105 -3.71 11.27 -4.73
N GLY A 106 -3.34 10.42 -3.76
CA GLY A 106 -2.08 9.64 -3.73
C GLY A 106 -0.79 10.45 -3.53
N CYS A 107 -0.76 11.72 -3.94
CA CYS A 107 0.43 12.58 -4.00
C CYS A 107 1.22 12.77 -2.70
N MET A 108 0.58 12.56 -1.53
CA MET A 108 1.21 12.62 -0.19
C MET A 108 1.07 11.31 0.61
N GLY A 109 0.80 10.20 -0.08
CA GLY A 109 0.87 8.85 0.48
C GLY A 109 -0.15 8.50 1.55
N LYS A 110 -0.04 7.27 2.06
CA LYS A 110 -1.01 6.65 2.98
C LYS A 110 -1.24 7.47 4.27
N ASN A 111 -0.23 8.20 4.75
CA ASN A 111 -0.31 8.99 5.98
C ASN A 111 -0.99 10.36 5.81
N VAL A 112 -1.16 10.85 4.58
CA VAL A 112 -1.76 12.17 4.31
C VAL A 112 -2.77 12.03 3.17
N SER A 113 -3.94 11.50 3.50
CA SER A 113 -5.08 11.45 2.58
C SER A 113 -5.61 12.87 2.34
N LEU A 114 -5.52 13.33 1.09
CA LEU A 114 -6.06 14.60 0.62
C LEU A 114 -7.01 14.33 -0.54
N ALA A 115 -8.26 14.75 -0.39
CA ALA A 115 -9.26 14.62 -1.45
C ALA A 115 -8.76 15.31 -2.75
N PRO A 116 -8.92 14.69 -3.93
CA PRO A 116 -8.48 15.27 -5.20
C PRO A 116 -9.05 16.68 -5.46
N THR A 117 -10.26 16.98 -4.99
CA THR A 117 -10.88 18.32 -5.05
C THR A 117 -10.16 19.35 -4.18
N THR A 118 -9.68 18.98 -2.99
CA THR A 118 -8.87 19.84 -2.12
C THR A 118 -7.51 20.13 -2.74
N MET A 119 -6.85 19.11 -3.29
CA MET A 119 -5.58 19.27 -4.01
C MET A 119 -5.75 20.21 -5.21
N LEU A 120 -6.80 20.00 -6.02
CA LEU A 120 -7.13 20.85 -7.16
C LEU A 120 -7.38 22.32 -6.77
N ALA A 121 -7.98 22.58 -5.60
CA ALA A 121 -8.19 23.93 -5.10
C ALA A 121 -6.87 24.63 -4.68
N ILE A 122 -5.94 23.89 -4.06
CA ILE A 122 -4.62 24.41 -3.68
C ILE A 122 -3.81 24.72 -4.95
N ASP A 123 -3.70 23.74 -5.84
CA ASP A 123 -2.98 23.86 -7.12
C ASP A 123 -3.58 24.97 -7.99
N GLY A 124 -4.91 25.03 -8.08
CA GLY A 124 -5.66 26.07 -8.80
C GLY A 124 -5.37 27.47 -8.27
N THR A 125 -5.26 27.63 -6.95
CA THR A 125 -4.94 28.91 -6.31
C THR A 125 -3.51 29.34 -6.61
N LEU A 126 -2.53 28.42 -6.52
CA LEU A 126 -1.12 28.70 -6.82
C LEU A 126 -0.91 29.03 -8.31
N PHE A 127 -1.58 28.29 -9.20
CA PHE A 127 -1.56 28.54 -10.64
C PHE A 127 -2.22 29.88 -11.00
N ALA A 128 -3.38 30.21 -10.41
CA ALA A 128 -4.02 31.51 -10.61
C ALA A 128 -3.14 32.66 -10.12
N LEU A 129 -2.53 32.54 -8.94
CA LEU A 129 -1.56 33.53 -8.43
C LEU A 129 -0.37 33.71 -9.39
N LEU A 130 0.16 32.61 -9.92
CA LEU A 130 1.23 32.65 -10.93
C LEU A 130 0.80 33.44 -12.17
N LEU A 131 -0.38 33.17 -12.75
CA LEU A 131 -0.86 33.88 -13.94
C LEU A 131 -1.19 35.36 -13.65
N ILE A 132 -1.87 35.66 -12.55
CA ILE A 132 -2.24 37.02 -12.12
C ILE A 132 -1.00 37.90 -11.88
N SER A 133 0.12 37.29 -11.45
CA SER A 133 1.38 38.02 -11.27
C SER A 133 2.06 38.48 -12.58
N ARG A 134 1.57 38.03 -13.75
CA ARG A 134 2.06 38.36 -15.10
C ARG A 134 3.58 38.12 -15.27
N PRO A 135 4.07 36.88 -15.04
CA PRO A 135 5.50 36.54 -15.00
C PRO A 135 6.25 36.88 -16.30
N TRP A 136 5.57 36.84 -17.44
CA TRP A 136 6.12 37.23 -18.75
C TRP A 136 6.56 38.71 -18.83
N SER A 137 5.96 39.60 -18.02
CA SER A 137 6.34 41.02 -17.91
C SER A 137 7.17 41.35 -16.67
N GLY A 138 6.93 40.67 -15.53
CA GLY A 138 7.56 40.99 -14.25
C GLY A 138 8.97 40.40 -14.05
N LEU A 139 9.27 39.25 -14.65
CA LEU A 139 10.49 38.52 -14.35
C LEU A 139 11.72 39.10 -15.04
N GLY A 140 12.70 39.51 -14.23
CA GLY A 140 13.97 40.07 -14.67
C GLY A 140 14.82 39.09 -15.48
N ARG A 141 15.72 39.63 -16.31
CA ARG A 141 16.71 38.85 -17.07
C ARG A 141 17.88 38.42 -16.17
N PHE A 142 17.63 37.72 -15.06
CA PHE A 142 18.73 37.02 -14.40
C PHE A 142 19.12 35.84 -15.30
N VAL A 143 20.39 35.78 -15.72
CA VAL A 143 20.87 34.84 -16.75
C VAL A 143 21.99 34.00 -16.16
N MET A 144 21.65 32.93 -15.44
CA MET A 144 22.53 31.76 -15.47
C MET A 144 22.60 31.27 -16.92
N PRO A 145 23.77 31.04 -17.54
CA PRO A 145 23.86 30.59 -18.93
C PRO A 145 22.98 29.36 -19.17
N LEU A 146 22.26 29.35 -20.30
CA LEU A 146 21.34 28.26 -20.64
C LEU A 146 21.95 26.85 -20.51
N PRO A 147 23.20 26.56 -20.97
CA PRO A 147 23.80 25.24 -20.78
C PRO A 147 24.00 24.89 -19.30
N VAL A 148 24.36 25.85 -18.43
CA VAL A 148 24.56 25.58 -16.99
C VAL A 148 23.21 25.25 -16.32
N ALA A 149 22.16 26.00 -16.65
CA ALA A 149 20.81 25.72 -16.16
C ALA A 149 20.26 24.37 -16.67
N ALA A 150 20.56 24.01 -17.92
CA ALA A 150 20.19 22.71 -18.50
C ALA A 150 20.95 21.54 -17.83
N ILE A 151 22.26 21.67 -17.60
CA ILE A 151 23.07 20.66 -16.89
C ILE A 151 22.54 20.46 -15.46
N ALA A 152 22.22 21.54 -14.74
CA ALA A 152 21.64 21.45 -13.40
C ALA A 152 20.26 20.75 -13.41
N ALA A 153 19.40 21.06 -14.39
CA ALA A 153 18.11 20.39 -14.54
C ALA A 153 18.27 18.90 -14.89
N ILE A 154 19.24 18.52 -15.73
CA ILE A 154 19.55 17.12 -16.05
C ILE A 154 20.09 16.37 -14.81
N ALA A 155 20.94 17.01 -14.01
CA ALA A 155 21.43 16.41 -12.77
C ALA A 155 20.30 16.17 -11.75
N LEU A 156 19.36 17.11 -11.63
CA LEU A 156 18.16 16.97 -10.80
C LEU A 156 17.19 15.92 -11.34
N PHE A 157 17.03 15.81 -12.67
CA PHE A 157 16.26 14.76 -13.33
C PHE A 157 16.81 13.37 -13.03
N ALA A 158 18.14 13.22 -13.04
CA ALA A 158 18.79 11.94 -12.82
C ALA A 158 18.80 11.50 -11.34
N LEU A 159 18.64 12.43 -10.40
CA LEU A 159 18.78 12.19 -8.96
C LEU A 159 17.90 11.02 -8.42
N PRO A 160 16.61 10.89 -8.76
CA PRO A 160 15.77 9.80 -8.23
C PRO A 160 16.25 8.40 -8.62
N HIS A 161 16.87 8.25 -9.81
CA HIS A 161 17.42 6.97 -10.26
C HIS A 161 18.67 6.53 -9.47
N PHE A 162 19.33 7.43 -8.74
CA PHE A 162 20.44 7.11 -7.85
C PHE A 162 20.01 6.95 -6.39
N VAL A 163 19.06 7.77 -5.93
CA VAL A 163 18.56 7.71 -4.55
C VAL A 163 17.62 6.52 -4.33
N GLY A 164 16.65 6.28 -5.21
CA GLY A 164 15.61 5.25 -5.02
C GLY A 164 16.13 3.81 -5.08
N ARG A 165 17.29 3.56 -5.68
CA ARG A 165 17.92 2.22 -5.69
C ARG A 165 18.36 1.72 -4.32
N GLY A 166 18.46 2.61 -3.31
CA GLY A 166 18.85 2.23 -1.94
C GLY A 166 17.71 1.72 -1.05
N GLN A 167 16.46 1.69 -1.54
CA GLN A 167 15.27 1.33 -0.74
C GLN A 167 14.54 0.07 -1.20
N ALA A 168 14.85 -0.46 -2.38
CA ALA A 168 14.51 -1.86 -2.70
C ALA A 168 15.37 -2.75 -1.80
N MET A 169 14.76 -3.65 -1.03
CA MET A 169 15.52 -4.54 -0.15
C MET A 169 16.50 -5.39 -0.96
N ASP A 170 17.74 -5.46 -0.51
CA ASP A 170 18.72 -6.38 -1.07
C ASP A 170 18.25 -7.83 -0.79
N PRO A 171 18.21 -8.73 -1.78
CA PRO A 171 17.91 -10.15 -1.56
C PRO A 171 18.74 -10.81 -0.44
N SER A 172 19.92 -10.27 -0.11
CA SER A 172 20.70 -10.71 1.07
C SER A 172 20.02 -10.39 2.40
N GLN A 173 19.36 -9.22 2.52
CA GLN A 173 18.59 -8.82 3.70
C GLN A 173 17.32 -9.65 3.84
N VAL A 174 16.62 -9.91 2.72
CA VAL A 174 15.43 -10.78 2.70
C VAL A 174 15.79 -12.19 3.17
N ARG A 175 16.92 -12.75 2.69
CA ARG A 175 17.42 -14.04 3.17
C ARG A 175 17.78 -14.02 4.66
N ALA A 176 18.47 -12.98 5.14
CA ALA A 176 18.82 -12.85 6.55
C ALA A 176 17.59 -12.77 7.46
N MET A 177 16.50 -12.13 7.01
CA MET A 177 15.22 -12.10 7.71
C MET A 177 14.57 -13.49 7.77
N ARG A 178 14.58 -14.26 6.67
CA ARG A 178 14.09 -15.65 6.63
C ARG A 178 14.90 -16.57 7.56
N GLU A 179 16.23 -16.46 7.54
CA GLU A 179 17.11 -17.25 8.41
C GLU A 179 16.93 -16.88 9.90
N GLY A 180 16.75 -15.59 10.21
CA GLY A 180 16.43 -15.12 11.56
C GLY A 180 15.08 -15.64 12.08
N ALA A 181 14.02 -15.57 11.27
CA ALA A 181 12.70 -16.08 11.63
C ALA A 181 12.68 -17.62 11.78
N SER A 182 13.39 -18.34 10.91
CA SER A 182 13.48 -19.80 10.97
C SER A 182 14.34 -20.31 12.14
N GLY A 183 15.27 -19.50 12.64
CA GLY A 183 16.20 -19.88 13.73
C GLY A 183 15.62 -19.77 15.14
N ALA A 184 14.49 -19.07 15.32
CA ALA A 184 13.85 -18.88 16.63
C ALA A 184 12.98 -20.08 17.08
N GLY A 185 12.65 -20.99 16.15
CA GLY A 185 11.71 -22.09 16.37
C GLY A 185 12.38 -23.46 16.58
N ILE A 186 12.06 -24.10 17.72
CA ILE A 186 12.17 -25.54 17.98
C ILE A 186 13.61 -26.10 18.14
N ASP A 187 14.18 -25.89 19.34
CA ASP A 187 15.04 -26.91 19.97
C ASP A 187 14.61 -27.15 21.43
N LYS A 188 13.44 -27.77 21.60
CA LYS A 188 12.99 -28.37 22.86
C LYS A 188 12.21 -29.66 22.59
N SER A 189 12.91 -30.79 22.62
CA SER A 189 12.30 -32.09 22.95
C SER A 189 12.42 -32.32 24.46
N PRO A 190 11.35 -32.13 25.27
CA PRO A 190 11.29 -32.74 26.58
C PRO A 190 10.82 -34.19 26.43
N THR A 191 11.73 -35.14 26.63
CA THR A 191 11.37 -36.55 26.89
C THR A 191 10.48 -36.61 28.13
N ALA A 192 9.23 -37.05 27.96
CA ALA A 192 8.29 -37.27 29.05
C ALA A 192 8.30 -38.74 29.50
N ASP A 193 8.81 -39.00 30.70
CA ASP A 193 8.52 -40.24 31.44
C ASP A 193 7.09 -40.18 32.01
N PRO A 194 6.35 -41.31 32.02
CA PRO A 194 5.06 -41.41 32.69
C PRO A 194 5.21 -42.08 34.07
N ASP A 195 4.91 -41.37 35.17
CA ASP A 195 4.32 -41.94 36.39
C ASP A 195 4.07 -40.85 37.46
N GLY A 196 2.97 -40.95 38.22
CA GLY A 196 2.72 -40.07 39.37
C GLY A 196 1.24 -39.90 39.73
N ALA A 197 0.78 -40.59 40.76
CA ALA A 197 -0.64 -40.62 41.15
C ALA A 197 -0.98 -39.78 42.41
N ALA A 198 -2.25 -39.38 42.45
CA ALA A 198 -3.13 -39.27 43.63
C ALA A 198 -3.09 -38.06 44.60
N SER A 199 -4.30 -37.52 44.81
CA SER A 199 -4.99 -37.37 46.12
C SER A 199 -5.01 -36.02 46.89
N ARG A 200 -6.26 -35.60 47.22
CA ARG A 200 -6.72 -34.67 48.31
C ARG A 200 -6.47 -33.16 48.13
N SER A 201 -7.32 -32.25 48.64
CA SER A 201 -8.72 -32.29 49.14
C SER A 201 -9.18 -30.86 49.51
N GLN A 202 -10.50 -30.57 49.45
CA GLN A 202 -11.35 -29.79 50.40
C GLN A 202 -10.74 -28.60 51.20
N ASP A 203 -11.42 -27.48 51.47
CA ASP A 203 -12.85 -27.11 51.43
C ASP A 203 -12.99 -25.55 51.51
N GLU A 204 -14.23 -25.04 51.71
CA GLU A 204 -14.61 -23.65 52.11
C GLU A 204 -14.62 -22.54 51.02
N ALA A 205 -15.53 -21.55 51.05
CA ALA A 205 -16.87 -21.46 51.62
C ALA A 205 -17.70 -20.31 50.98
N GLN A 206 -19.02 -20.41 51.14
CA GLN A 206 -20.12 -19.47 50.84
C GLN A 206 -19.84 -17.97 51.18
N GLN A 207 -20.60 -16.95 50.71
CA GLN A 207 -21.99 -16.72 51.10
C GLN A 207 -22.64 -15.43 50.49
N MET A 208 -23.86 -15.56 49.89
CA MET A 208 -25.02 -14.63 49.87
C MET A 208 -24.93 -13.16 49.32
N ALA A 209 -26.01 -12.47 48.91
CA ALA A 209 -27.35 -12.85 48.41
C ALA A 209 -28.19 -11.60 47.97
N SER A 210 -29.19 -11.81 47.09
CA SER A 210 -30.46 -11.02 46.96
C SER A 210 -30.39 -9.52 46.53
N ALA A 211 -31.41 -8.88 45.93
CA ALA A 211 -32.82 -9.25 45.72
C ALA A 211 -33.45 -8.65 44.42
N GLU A 212 -34.59 -9.26 44.03
CA GLU A 212 -35.67 -8.91 43.07
C GLU A 212 -36.50 -7.63 43.41
N PRO A 213 -37.69 -7.28 42.81
CA PRO A 213 -38.50 -7.93 41.72
C PRO A 213 -39.18 -7.04 40.63
N ALA A 214 -39.58 -7.68 39.51
CA ALA A 214 -40.93 -7.74 38.84
C ALA A 214 -41.80 -6.46 38.57
N PRO A 215 -43.01 -6.51 37.90
CA PRO A 215 -43.76 -7.67 37.33
C PRO A 215 -44.40 -7.50 35.92
N GLY A 216 -44.96 -8.59 35.35
CA GLY A 216 -45.76 -8.51 34.10
C GLY A 216 -46.29 -9.81 33.45
N SER A 217 -46.96 -10.71 34.20
CA SER A 217 -48.00 -11.71 33.79
C SER A 217 -47.99 -12.35 32.37
N ALA A 218 -47.71 -13.67 32.22
CA ALA A 218 -48.67 -14.82 32.21
C ALA A 218 -49.36 -15.08 30.83
N SER A 219 -49.56 -16.32 30.32
CA SER A 219 -49.70 -17.65 30.95
C SER A 219 -49.29 -18.85 30.06
N SER A 220 -48.73 -19.90 30.69
CA SER A 220 -49.11 -21.34 30.64
C SER A 220 -49.16 -22.18 29.33
N GLU A 221 -48.25 -23.16 29.20
CA GLU A 221 -48.59 -24.61 29.16
C GLU A 221 -47.34 -25.52 29.36
N ALA A 222 -47.52 -26.84 29.55
CA ALA A 222 -46.50 -27.78 30.06
C ALA A 222 -46.80 -29.24 29.58
N ALA A 223 -45.93 -30.26 29.60
CA ALA A 223 -44.54 -30.45 30.09
C ALA A 223 -43.83 -31.52 29.19
N THR A 224 -42.55 -31.89 29.34
CA THR A 224 -42.06 -32.94 30.28
C THR A 224 -40.55 -33.18 30.11
N THR A 225 -39.88 -33.59 31.19
CA THR A 225 -38.48 -34.05 31.34
C THR A 225 -37.85 -34.88 30.20
N HIS A 226 -36.57 -34.63 29.92
CA HIS A 226 -35.47 -35.56 30.26
C HIS A 226 -34.10 -34.85 30.23
N GLY A 227 -33.26 -35.11 31.22
CA GLY A 227 -31.91 -34.52 31.32
C GLY A 227 -30.83 -35.44 30.74
N ALA A 228 -29.80 -34.82 30.16
CA ALA A 228 -28.52 -35.47 29.85
C ALA A 228 -27.39 -34.52 30.29
N THR A 229 -26.63 -34.92 31.29
CA THR A 229 -25.45 -34.17 31.74
C THR A 229 -24.35 -34.33 30.69
N GLN A 230 -24.12 -33.27 29.90
CA GLN A 230 -23.06 -33.24 28.90
C GLN A 230 -21.71 -33.03 29.61
N PRO A 231 -20.65 -33.81 29.31
CA PRO A 231 -19.34 -33.59 29.90
C PRO A 231 -18.79 -32.22 29.51
N GLN A 232 -18.51 -31.36 30.50
CA GLN A 232 -17.74 -30.14 30.26
C GLN A 232 -16.29 -30.51 29.93
N ALA A 233 -15.87 -30.18 28.72
CA ALA A 233 -14.46 -30.24 28.33
C ALA A 233 -13.63 -29.29 29.23
N PRO A 234 -12.37 -29.64 29.55
CA PRO A 234 -11.50 -28.75 30.33
C PRO A 234 -11.31 -27.42 29.58
N ALA A 235 -11.34 -26.33 30.34
CA ALA A 235 -11.04 -25.01 29.79
C ALA A 235 -9.59 -25.01 29.25
N PRO A 236 -9.34 -24.48 28.04
CA PRO A 236 -7.98 -24.36 27.53
C PRO A 236 -7.18 -23.41 28.43
N SER A 237 -5.96 -23.81 28.76
CA SER A 237 -4.98 -22.92 29.38
C SER A 237 -4.76 -21.69 28.49
N PRO A 238 -4.46 -20.50 29.06
CA PRO A 238 -4.02 -19.37 28.26
C PRO A 238 -2.76 -19.76 27.50
N VAL A 239 -2.85 -19.80 26.17
CA VAL A 239 -1.67 -19.85 25.32
C VAL A 239 -1.11 -18.43 25.35
N GLU A 240 0.00 -18.23 26.06
CA GLU A 240 0.78 -17.00 25.92
C GLU A 240 1.49 -17.05 24.56
N ASP A 241 0.76 -16.63 23.52
CA ASP A 241 1.33 -16.31 22.20
C ASP A 241 2.23 -15.09 22.37
N VAL A 242 3.46 -15.34 22.83
CA VAL A 242 4.55 -14.39 22.75
C VAL A 242 5.07 -14.41 21.31
N ASP A 243 4.29 -13.79 20.42
CA ASP A 243 4.76 -13.36 19.11
C ASP A 243 5.96 -12.44 19.36
N GLU A 244 7.17 -12.98 19.23
CA GLU A 244 8.39 -12.18 19.26
C GLU A 244 8.30 -11.19 18.10
N VAL A 245 8.10 -9.92 18.42
CA VAL A 245 7.90 -8.84 17.44
C VAL A 245 9.23 -8.59 16.72
N VAL A 246 9.53 -9.44 15.74
CA VAL A 246 10.58 -9.24 14.77
C VAL A 246 10.36 -7.86 14.17
N ALA A 247 11.35 -6.98 14.36
CA ALA A 247 11.23 -5.58 13.96
C ALA A 247 10.83 -5.53 12.46
N PRO A 248 9.74 -4.84 12.11
CA PRO A 248 9.16 -4.95 10.77
C PRO A 248 10.19 -4.58 9.72
N ALA A 249 10.34 -5.45 8.72
CA ALA A 249 11.26 -5.29 7.60
C ALA A 249 10.93 -3.99 6.85
N GLN A 250 11.67 -2.91 7.11
CA GLN A 250 11.41 -1.62 6.47
C GLN A 250 11.88 -1.65 5.02
N GLY A 251 10.91 -1.74 4.11
CA GLY A 251 11.13 -1.69 2.67
C GLY A 251 9.83 -1.88 1.92
N TRP A 252 9.91 -1.71 0.60
CA TRP A 252 8.86 -2.10 -0.32
C TRP A 252 9.42 -3.04 -1.38
N THR A 253 8.57 -3.88 -1.94
CA THR A 253 8.87 -4.68 -3.12
C THR A 253 7.71 -4.60 -4.08
N ILE A 254 8.00 -4.68 -5.37
CA ILE A 254 6.97 -5.02 -6.36
C ILE A 254 6.86 -6.54 -6.38
N ILE A 255 5.63 -7.01 -6.56
CA ILE A 255 5.31 -8.36 -7.00
C ILE A 255 4.51 -8.16 -8.29
N ALA A 256 4.96 -8.71 -9.41
CA ALA A 256 4.35 -8.51 -10.72
C ALA A 256 3.92 -9.86 -11.34
N PRO A 257 2.71 -10.36 -11.03
CA PRO A 257 2.26 -11.67 -11.50
C PRO A 257 2.27 -11.83 -13.03
N GLU A 258 1.96 -10.77 -13.77
CA GLU A 258 2.05 -10.74 -15.24
C GLU A 258 3.44 -11.10 -15.80
N ASP A 259 4.51 -10.73 -15.08
CA ASP A 259 5.89 -11.07 -15.44
C ASP A 259 6.24 -12.54 -15.12
N TRP A 260 5.38 -13.30 -14.44
CA TRP A 260 5.64 -14.68 -14.05
C TRP A 260 5.41 -15.70 -15.18
N VAL A 261 4.58 -15.37 -16.17
CA VAL A 261 4.13 -16.32 -17.20
C VAL A 261 5.31 -16.98 -17.93
N GLY A 262 5.33 -18.31 -17.93
CA GLY A 262 6.38 -19.14 -18.51
C GLY A 262 7.63 -19.33 -17.64
N LYS A 263 7.66 -18.79 -16.41
CA LYS A 263 8.73 -19.03 -15.43
C LYS A 263 8.38 -20.18 -14.49
N ASP A 264 9.43 -20.81 -13.97
CA ASP A 264 9.35 -21.73 -12.84
C ASP A 264 8.98 -20.94 -11.55
N VAL A 265 8.14 -21.52 -10.68
CA VAL A 265 7.71 -20.88 -9.43
C VAL A 265 8.84 -20.63 -8.42
N PHE A 266 10.01 -21.26 -8.59
CA PHE A 266 11.21 -20.96 -7.81
C PHE A 266 12.00 -19.75 -8.36
N ASP A 267 11.73 -19.30 -9.60
CA ASP A 267 12.44 -18.21 -10.29
C ASP A 267 11.67 -16.86 -10.31
N ILE A 268 10.47 -16.81 -9.71
CA ILE A 268 9.64 -15.59 -9.61
C ILE A 268 9.96 -14.75 -8.36
N ASP A 269 9.57 -13.48 -8.34
CA ASP A 269 9.83 -12.54 -7.23
C ASP A 269 9.20 -13.00 -5.89
N LEU A 270 8.03 -13.64 -5.94
CA LEU A 270 7.33 -14.23 -4.79
C LEU A 270 8.19 -15.26 -4.03
N ALA A 271 9.04 -16.04 -4.71
CA ALA A 271 9.88 -17.08 -4.10
C ALA A 271 10.93 -16.53 -3.10
N GLN A 272 11.15 -15.22 -3.11
CA GLN A 272 12.01 -14.53 -2.14
C GLN A 272 11.32 -14.35 -0.78
N TRP A 273 9.98 -14.31 -0.76
CA TRP A 273 9.17 -13.91 0.40
C TRP A 273 8.45 -15.07 1.07
N VAL A 274 8.17 -16.14 0.34
CA VAL A 274 7.48 -17.34 0.86
C VAL A 274 8.21 -18.62 0.48
N ASP A 275 7.95 -19.68 1.23
CA ASP A 275 8.38 -21.01 0.82
C ASP A 275 7.43 -21.58 -0.24
N VAL A 276 7.71 -21.29 -1.51
CA VAL A 276 6.87 -21.75 -2.66
C VAL A 276 6.73 -23.27 -2.74
N ALA A 277 7.60 -24.05 -2.08
CA ALA A 277 7.45 -25.49 -1.92
C ALA A 277 6.30 -25.92 -0.99
N SER A 278 5.73 -24.98 -0.21
CA SER A 278 4.54 -25.18 0.63
C SER A 278 3.21 -24.84 -0.07
N LEU A 279 3.27 -24.41 -1.33
CA LEU A 279 2.12 -24.11 -2.18
C LEU A 279 1.92 -25.21 -3.26
N PRO A 280 0.74 -25.30 -3.90
CA PRO A 280 0.51 -26.30 -4.94
C PRO A 280 1.40 -26.06 -6.18
N LEU A 281 2.08 -27.09 -6.68
CA LEU A 281 2.83 -27.02 -7.95
C LEU A 281 1.96 -27.31 -9.18
N ASP A 282 0.71 -27.71 -8.96
CA ASP A 282 -0.35 -27.91 -9.95
C ASP A 282 -1.65 -27.38 -9.33
N GLY A 283 -2.22 -26.29 -9.87
CA GLY A 283 -3.40 -25.61 -9.31
C GLY A 283 -3.34 -24.07 -9.43
N THR A 284 -4.23 -23.36 -8.75
CA THR A 284 -4.33 -21.89 -8.82
C THR A 284 -3.82 -21.22 -7.55
N TRP A 285 -2.96 -20.20 -7.70
CA TRP A 285 -2.51 -19.33 -6.61
C TRP A 285 -3.27 -18.00 -6.66
N ILE A 286 -3.71 -17.49 -5.52
CA ILE A 286 -4.50 -16.25 -5.41
C ILE A 286 -3.83 -15.32 -4.38
N LEU A 287 -3.35 -14.17 -4.85
CA LEU A 287 -2.82 -13.09 -4.01
C LEU A 287 -3.96 -12.15 -3.61
N TYR A 288 -4.20 -11.99 -2.31
CA TYR A 288 -5.34 -11.23 -1.80
C TYR A 288 -5.01 -10.36 -0.58
N ARG A 289 -5.76 -9.27 -0.42
CA ARG A 289 -5.72 -8.39 0.77
C ARG A 289 -6.99 -8.54 1.58
N THR A 290 -6.87 -8.64 2.90
CA THR A 290 -8.01 -8.82 3.81
C THR A 290 -8.96 -7.62 3.89
N THR A 291 -8.49 -6.45 3.43
CA THR A 291 -9.16 -5.13 3.44
C THR A 291 -9.65 -4.69 2.05
N CYS A 292 -9.53 -5.54 1.01
CA CYS A 292 -9.87 -5.19 -0.37
C CYS A 292 -11.25 -5.74 -0.80
N GLU A 293 -12.12 -4.88 -1.32
CA GLU A 293 -13.48 -5.25 -1.74
C GLU A 293 -13.46 -6.22 -2.93
N HIS A 294 -12.64 -5.94 -3.95
CA HIS A 294 -12.47 -6.86 -5.09
C HIS A 294 -11.92 -8.23 -4.65
N CYS A 295 -11.07 -8.29 -3.62
CA CYS A 295 -10.61 -9.57 -3.06
C CYS A 295 -11.74 -10.33 -2.35
N ARG A 296 -12.63 -9.62 -1.63
CA ARG A 296 -13.81 -10.23 -0.98
C ARG A 296 -14.72 -10.86 -2.02
N ASP A 297 -15.04 -10.11 -3.08
CA ASP A 297 -16.00 -10.54 -4.08
C ASP A 297 -15.42 -11.68 -4.94
N HIS A 298 -14.17 -11.58 -5.37
CA HIS A 298 -13.43 -12.67 -6.03
C HIS A 298 -13.40 -13.96 -5.19
N LEU A 299 -13.01 -13.87 -3.91
CA LEU A 299 -12.91 -15.05 -3.05
C LEU A 299 -14.27 -15.67 -2.74
N ILE A 300 -15.37 -14.90 -2.78
CA ILE A 300 -16.73 -15.45 -2.75
C ILE A 300 -17.00 -16.28 -4.00
N ASP A 301 -16.67 -15.77 -5.18
CA ASP A 301 -16.91 -16.47 -6.45
C ASP A 301 -16.05 -17.74 -6.59
N VAL A 302 -14.78 -17.68 -6.19
CA VAL A 302 -13.92 -18.88 -6.10
C VAL A 302 -14.50 -19.89 -5.10
N THR A 303 -14.98 -19.45 -3.93
CA THR A 303 -15.63 -20.34 -2.94
C THR A 303 -16.91 -20.98 -3.49
N ASN A 304 -17.66 -20.27 -4.33
CA ASN A 304 -18.89 -20.79 -4.96
C ASN A 304 -18.62 -21.77 -6.10
N ALA A 305 -17.47 -21.65 -6.77
CA ALA A 305 -17.02 -22.52 -7.85
C ALA A 305 -16.22 -23.75 -7.38
N ASP A 306 -15.65 -23.67 -6.17
CA ASP A 306 -14.81 -24.71 -5.57
C ASP A 306 -15.59 -26.02 -5.30
N ASP A 307 -15.25 -27.07 -6.05
CA ASP A 307 -15.73 -28.44 -5.86
C ASP A 307 -14.70 -29.38 -5.19
N GLY A 308 -13.55 -28.83 -4.78
CA GLY A 308 -12.44 -29.56 -4.18
C GLY A 308 -11.58 -30.39 -5.14
N SER A 309 -11.78 -30.27 -6.46
CA SER A 309 -10.98 -31.00 -7.46
C SER A 309 -9.65 -30.32 -7.84
N GLU A 310 -9.55 -29.00 -7.64
CA GLU A 310 -8.35 -28.20 -7.90
C GLU A 310 -7.63 -27.83 -6.59
N LEU A 311 -6.29 -27.77 -6.61
CA LEU A 311 -5.53 -27.27 -5.46
C LEU A 311 -5.44 -25.75 -5.49
N ILE A 312 -5.67 -25.08 -4.35
CA ILE A 312 -5.72 -23.63 -4.25
C ILE A 312 -4.65 -23.13 -3.26
N GLY A 313 -3.80 -22.21 -3.70
CA GLY A 313 -2.81 -21.51 -2.86
C GLY A 313 -3.26 -20.09 -2.52
N LEU A 314 -3.79 -19.87 -1.33
CA LEU A 314 -4.23 -18.54 -0.87
C LEU A 314 -3.06 -17.79 -0.20
N ILE A 315 -2.58 -16.74 -0.87
CA ILE A 315 -1.42 -15.95 -0.46
C ILE A 315 -1.90 -14.58 0.04
N ARG A 316 -1.92 -14.39 1.37
CA ARG A 316 -2.31 -13.12 1.97
C ARG A 316 -1.20 -12.09 1.83
N VAL A 317 -1.51 -10.99 1.17
CA VAL A 317 -0.70 -9.77 1.12
C VAL A 317 -1.15 -8.87 2.28
N PRO A 318 -0.33 -8.68 3.35
CA PRO A 318 -0.72 -7.84 4.48
C PRO A 318 -0.60 -6.36 4.13
N ASP A 319 -1.52 -5.54 4.65
CA ASP A 319 -1.42 -4.08 4.58
C ASP A 319 -0.94 -3.44 5.89
N PRO A 320 -0.26 -2.27 5.83
CA PRO A 320 0.04 -1.48 7.02
C PRO A 320 -1.25 -1.07 7.74
N GLY A 321 -1.45 -1.58 8.96
CA GLY A 321 -2.65 -1.35 9.76
C GLY A 321 -3.77 -2.38 9.56
N ASP A 322 -3.52 -3.51 8.88
CA ASP A 322 -4.42 -4.67 8.90
C ASP A 322 -4.75 -5.09 10.35
N SER A 323 -6.03 -5.24 10.65
CA SER A 323 -6.53 -5.68 11.95
C SER A 323 -7.74 -6.61 11.78
N PRO A 324 -8.17 -7.36 12.82
CA PRO A 324 -9.39 -8.15 12.76
C PRO A 324 -10.64 -7.31 12.46
N GLU A 325 -10.66 -6.04 12.88
CA GLU A 325 -11.81 -5.13 12.80
C GLU A 325 -11.98 -4.46 11.43
N ASN A 326 -10.90 -4.29 10.65
CA ASN A 326 -10.97 -3.72 9.30
C ASN A 326 -11.00 -4.78 8.17
N ARG A 327 -10.86 -6.06 8.51
CA ARG A 327 -11.05 -7.17 7.58
C ARG A 327 -12.47 -7.18 7.03
N ILE A 328 -12.59 -7.26 5.70
CA ILE A 328 -13.86 -7.44 4.97
C ILE A 328 -13.92 -8.75 4.17
N VAL A 329 -12.77 -9.40 3.96
CA VAL A 329 -12.70 -10.76 3.40
C VAL A 329 -13.02 -11.76 4.53
N HIS A 330 -14.24 -12.29 4.53
CA HIS A 330 -14.73 -13.26 5.52
C HIS A 330 -15.05 -14.64 4.94
N ILE A 331 -15.25 -14.73 3.62
CA ILE A 331 -15.54 -15.96 2.88
C ILE A 331 -14.33 -16.25 2.00
N MET A 332 -13.84 -17.48 2.08
CA MET A 332 -12.66 -17.99 1.37
C MET A 332 -12.87 -19.51 1.14
N PRO A 333 -12.26 -20.11 0.10
CA PRO A 333 -12.19 -21.55 -0.08
C PRO A 333 -11.66 -22.26 1.18
N GLN A 334 -12.17 -23.46 1.46
CA GLN A 334 -11.77 -24.26 2.62
C GLN A 334 -11.75 -25.75 2.27
N GLY A 335 -10.69 -26.45 2.69
CA GLY A 335 -10.60 -27.89 2.54
C GLY A 335 -9.15 -28.37 2.60
N GLY A 336 -8.94 -29.68 2.40
CA GLY A 336 -7.59 -30.26 2.34
C GLY A 336 -6.82 -29.92 1.06
N HIS A 337 -7.50 -29.36 0.06
CA HIS A 337 -6.95 -28.86 -1.20
C HIS A 337 -6.51 -27.39 -1.13
N VAL A 338 -6.82 -26.69 -0.04
CA VAL A 338 -6.51 -25.26 0.14
C VAL A 338 -5.30 -25.09 1.06
N MET A 339 -4.27 -24.43 0.54
CA MET A 339 -3.05 -24.06 1.27
C MET A 339 -3.06 -22.56 1.55
N HIS A 340 -2.70 -22.14 2.77
CA HIS A 340 -2.64 -20.73 3.16
C HIS A 340 -1.21 -20.32 3.50
N VAL A 341 -0.79 -19.18 2.95
CA VAL A 341 0.48 -18.53 3.28
C VAL A 341 0.25 -17.03 3.45
N GLU A 342 0.95 -16.38 4.39
CA GLU A 342 0.94 -14.92 4.57
C GLU A 342 2.33 -14.37 4.24
N LEU A 343 2.40 -13.28 3.45
CA LEU A 343 3.66 -12.62 3.16
C LEU A 343 4.22 -11.94 4.43
N PRO A 344 5.55 -11.84 4.61
CA PRO A 344 6.17 -11.14 5.74
C PRO A 344 5.61 -9.73 6.01
N ARG A 345 5.15 -9.50 7.25
CA ARG A 345 4.65 -8.17 7.67
C ARG A 345 5.77 -7.13 7.74
N GLY A 346 5.39 -5.87 7.57
CA GLY A 346 6.29 -4.72 7.58
C GLY A 346 6.78 -4.30 6.19
N VAL A 347 6.80 -5.23 5.24
CA VAL A 347 7.11 -4.96 3.83
C VAL A 347 5.89 -4.37 3.13
N GLU A 348 6.07 -3.27 2.41
CA GLU A 348 5.03 -2.75 1.53
C GLU A 348 5.06 -3.48 0.18
N TYR A 349 4.12 -4.40 -0.02
CA TYR A 349 3.93 -5.11 -1.29
C TYR A 349 3.15 -4.24 -2.28
N VAL A 350 3.81 -3.90 -3.39
CA VAL A 350 3.25 -3.18 -4.52
C VAL A 350 2.82 -4.22 -5.56
N VAL A 351 1.55 -4.62 -5.46
CA VAL A 351 0.87 -5.62 -6.28
C VAL A 351 -0.62 -5.29 -6.31
N THR A 352 -1.25 -5.41 -7.48
CA THR A 352 -2.69 -5.20 -7.64
C THR A 352 -3.42 -6.47 -7.22
N THR A 353 -4.34 -6.38 -6.26
CA THR A 353 -5.08 -7.55 -5.75
C THR A 353 -6.58 -7.40 -6.00
N PRO A 354 -7.32 -8.48 -6.32
CA PRO A 354 -6.85 -9.85 -6.42
C PRO A 354 -5.93 -10.07 -7.63
N ALA A 355 -5.03 -11.04 -7.51
CA ALA A 355 -4.25 -11.53 -8.65
C ALA A 355 -4.14 -13.06 -8.60
N ASP A 356 -4.41 -13.69 -9.73
CA ASP A 356 -4.41 -15.14 -9.86
C ASP A 356 -3.22 -15.60 -10.71
N ALA A 357 -2.68 -16.77 -10.40
CA ALA A 357 -1.69 -17.46 -11.21
C ALA A 357 -2.03 -18.95 -11.35
N GLU A 358 -2.22 -19.41 -12.59
CA GLU A 358 -2.48 -20.81 -12.95
C GLU A 358 -1.11 -21.53 -13.04
N ILE A 359 -0.88 -22.54 -12.20
CA ILE A 359 0.39 -23.28 -12.10
C ILE A 359 0.21 -24.70 -12.63
N MET A 360 1.12 -25.16 -13.49
CA MET A 360 1.20 -26.55 -13.92
C MET A 360 2.65 -27.04 -13.94
N GLY A 361 2.93 -28.15 -13.27
CA GLY A 361 4.26 -28.75 -13.17
C GLY A 361 5.32 -27.83 -12.55
N GLY A 362 4.92 -26.92 -11.67
CA GLY A 362 5.78 -25.86 -11.10
C GLY A 362 6.08 -24.70 -12.05
N VAL A 363 5.39 -24.59 -13.19
CA VAL A 363 5.54 -23.48 -14.15
C VAL A 363 4.25 -22.68 -14.24
N VAL A 364 4.36 -21.36 -14.16
CA VAL A 364 3.22 -20.44 -14.27
C VAL A 364 2.73 -20.39 -15.72
N GLN A 365 1.53 -20.91 -15.97
CA GLN A 365 0.93 -20.99 -17.31
C GLN A 365 0.20 -19.69 -17.69
N ALA A 366 -0.48 -19.09 -16.73
CA ALA A 366 -1.14 -17.80 -16.87
C ALA A 366 -1.07 -17.05 -15.52
N ALA A 367 -1.07 -15.72 -15.58
CA ALA A 367 -1.17 -14.88 -14.40
C ALA A 367 -1.90 -13.58 -14.77
N ARG A 368 -2.72 -13.06 -13.86
CA ARG A 368 -3.63 -11.95 -14.11
C ARG A 368 -3.77 -11.10 -12.84
N GLU A 369 -3.57 -9.79 -12.96
CA GLU A 369 -3.85 -8.82 -11.91
C GLU A 369 -5.24 -8.18 -12.08
N GLY A 370 -5.83 -7.71 -10.98
CA GLY A 370 -6.94 -6.76 -11.01
C GLY A 370 -8.21 -7.29 -11.68
N ILE A 371 -8.57 -8.54 -11.40
CA ILE A 371 -9.68 -9.23 -12.06
C ILE A 371 -11.01 -8.57 -11.71
N GLU A 372 -11.61 -7.88 -12.68
CA GLU A 372 -12.97 -7.36 -12.62
C GLU A 372 -13.97 -8.44 -13.07
N TYR A 373 -15.02 -8.67 -12.27
CA TYR A 373 -16.09 -9.66 -12.47
C TYR A 373 -17.42 -8.98 -12.81
#